data_AF-A0A4V2M4E1-F1
#
_entry.id   AF-A0A4V2M4E1-F1
#
_cell.length_a   1.000
_cell.length_b   1.000
_cell.length_c   1.000
_cell.angle_alpha   90.00
_cell.angle_beta   90.00
_cell.angle_gamma   90.00
#
_symmetry.space_group_name_H-M   'P 1'
#
loop_
_entity.id
_entity.type
_entity.pdbx_description
1 polymer ?
#
loop_
_entity_poly.entity_id
_entity_poly.type
_entity_poly.pdbx_seq_one_letter_code
_entity_poly.pdbx_strand_id
1 'polypeptide(L)'
;MADAKVSALIRRINELVEADTGSRSLAVGDQITRRVTRSDQRRLRLLADNLDIPARLAPRPGEPDPRVAVRAALVETVAGCVGVLEPREPTDESLYPYGRARFETAMSRLHALYETPRLLAELRPGGRAEDLGIFPTPKLEGDLLAAHAAVVAISARTGRPAGTIRHEIVAAGHGAHATTAARLLLQSRPGFAVLPAADRNTLTTSIADELESRFENHERQRPGPEIGAVLADRQQVARFGSSAITSASETAREELDHLHRSFDELGWPPAVERPESVYQLCEQIQGAVGELTDTPNSRWNGKLEPDLGQAPDTTLRLTEGQAAALGKLLESSSTYPLSAEDAADAREAVQVVAAAYARWAVPDEYDARHEAAADSVAPRFATIEQAVGTAYAEDHLREIADRALPYELATQVRQAQPPLPDQRLAPAARAFAAVVDDVAGLEEGETLRRMAGEGRVLMTQAAADELVEAVGVPNIERPYAGRMITDEADRRFEALPTELGTERDAARQYGVETGKAAVMMAESYAEEPGLAQRESLMADREVAAPMARFASGHDPALTRPRAQPRDSAPTANRPTSGPDQNRPTLGR
;
A
#
# COMPACT_ATOMS: atom_id res chain seq x y z
N MET A 1 -2.12 2.81 -40.42
CA MET A 1 -1.21 2.05 -39.53
C MET A 1 0.02 2.91 -39.26
N ALA A 2 0.66 2.72 -38.11
CA ALA A 2 1.99 3.29 -37.85
C ALA A 2 3.05 2.53 -38.66
N ASP A 3 4.21 3.13 -38.84
CA ASP A 3 5.34 2.55 -39.56
C ASP A 3 6.12 1.62 -38.63
N ALA A 4 6.41 0.38 -39.06
CA ALA A 4 7.03 -0.63 -38.19
C ALA A 4 8.38 -0.15 -37.61
N LYS A 5 9.18 0.61 -38.38
CA LYS A 5 10.45 1.17 -37.89
C LYS A 5 10.22 2.28 -36.85
N VAL A 6 9.20 3.11 -37.04
CA VAL A 6 8.87 4.21 -36.10
C VAL A 6 8.29 3.64 -34.81
N SER A 7 7.42 2.63 -34.88
CA SER A 7 6.94 1.91 -33.70
C SER A 7 8.09 1.27 -32.92
N ALA A 8 9.06 0.63 -33.60
CA ALA A 8 10.25 0.07 -32.96
C ALA A 8 11.12 1.13 -32.28
N LEU A 9 11.33 2.29 -32.93
CA LEU A 9 12.06 3.42 -32.33
C LEU A 9 11.34 3.95 -31.07
N ILE A 10 10.01 4.11 -31.11
CA ILE A 10 9.23 4.60 -29.95
C ILE A 10 9.29 3.59 -28.79
N ARG A 11 9.16 2.29 -29.05
CA ARG A 11 9.33 1.25 -28.03
C ARG A 11 10.74 1.28 -27.43
N ARG A 12 11.78 1.45 -28.24
CA ARG A 12 13.16 1.55 -27.75
C ARG A 12 13.39 2.80 -26.90
N ILE A 13 12.74 3.92 -27.22
CA ILE A 13 12.76 5.12 -26.35
C ILE A 13 12.05 4.84 -25.01
N ASN A 14 10.92 4.12 -25.02
CA ASN A 14 10.25 3.70 -23.79
C ASN A 14 11.13 2.80 -22.93
N GLU A 15 11.75 1.76 -23.51
CA GLU A 15 12.70 0.87 -22.81
C GLU A 15 13.84 1.65 -22.13
N LEU A 16 14.35 2.72 -22.76
CA LEU A 16 15.38 3.59 -22.18
C LEU A 16 14.84 4.48 -21.05
N VAL A 17 13.59 4.96 -21.15
CA VAL A 17 12.94 5.70 -20.05
C VAL A 17 12.65 4.79 -18.86
N GLU A 18 12.23 3.54 -19.10
CA GLU A 18 12.03 2.53 -18.06
C GLU A 18 13.35 2.18 -17.37
N ALA A 19 14.42 1.97 -18.14
CA ALA A 19 15.76 1.69 -17.62
C ALA A 19 16.36 2.89 -16.86
N ASP A 20 16.12 4.12 -17.32
CA ASP A 20 16.60 5.33 -16.66
C ASP A 20 15.89 5.55 -15.32
N THR A 21 14.57 5.55 -15.34
CA THR A 21 13.76 5.86 -14.15
C THR A 21 13.64 4.69 -13.17
N GLY A 22 13.84 3.45 -13.64
CA GLY A 22 13.60 2.23 -12.88
C GLY A 22 12.12 1.95 -12.64
N SER A 23 11.24 2.35 -13.56
CA SER A 23 9.78 2.21 -13.46
C SER A 23 9.21 1.67 -14.77
N ARG A 24 8.12 0.88 -14.72
CA ARG A 24 7.53 0.25 -15.92
C ARG A 24 6.57 1.20 -16.63
N SER A 25 6.33 1.01 -17.92
CA SER A 25 5.32 1.76 -18.68
C SER A 25 3.97 1.04 -18.68
N LEU A 26 2.90 1.78 -18.34
CA LEU A 26 1.52 1.32 -18.45
C LEU A 26 1.08 1.09 -19.91
N ALA A 27 1.80 1.67 -20.89
CA ALA A 27 1.39 1.69 -22.30
C ALA A 27 2.11 0.63 -23.15
N VAL A 28 1.82 -0.65 -22.96
CA VAL A 28 2.58 -1.75 -23.61
C VAL A 28 2.35 -1.86 -25.13
N GLY A 29 3.41 -2.25 -25.87
CA GLY A 29 3.34 -2.70 -27.26
C GLY A 29 3.02 -1.61 -28.29
N ASP A 30 1.80 -1.61 -28.82
CA ASP A 30 1.33 -0.58 -29.77
C ASP A 30 0.63 0.59 -29.06
N GLN A 31 0.35 0.48 -27.76
CA GLN A 31 -0.27 1.56 -26.99
C GLN A 31 0.67 2.77 -26.86
N ILE A 32 1.95 2.55 -26.54
CA ILE A 32 2.96 3.63 -26.51
C ILE A 32 3.08 4.36 -27.86
N THR A 33 2.99 3.62 -28.97
CA THR A 33 3.04 4.22 -30.32
C THR A 33 1.86 5.16 -30.56
N ARG A 34 0.69 4.91 -29.93
CA ARG A 34 -0.49 5.78 -30.02
C ARG A 34 -0.39 7.06 -29.18
N ARG A 35 0.51 7.11 -28.18
CA ARG A 35 0.75 8.32 -27.37
C ARG A 35 1.51 9.39 -28.15
N VAL A 36 2.38 9.01 -29.09
CA VAL A 36 3.11 9.94 -29.96
C VAL A 36 2.21 10.45 -31.09
N THR A 37 2.16 11.78 -31.31
CA THR A 37 1.28 12.37 -32.33
C THR A 37 1.63 11.89 -33.74
N ARG A 38 0.65 11.86 -34.66
CA ARG A 38 0.92 11.56 -36.09
C ARG A 38 1.88 12.57 -36.75
N SER A 39 2.03 13.77 -36.20
CA SER A 39 3.00 14.76 -36.68
C SER A 39 4.42 14.35 -36.28
N ASP A 40 4.60 13.97 -35.02
CA ASP A 40 5.89 13.59 -34.47
C ASP A 40 6.34 12.22 -34.99
N GLN A 41 5.43 11.25 -35.15
CA GLN A 41 5.73 10.00 -35.88
C GLN A 41 6.27 10.24 -37.30
N ARG A 42 5.77 11.26 -38.03
CA ARG A 42 6.28 11.61 -39.37
C ARG A 42 7.69 12.22 -39.30
N ARG A 43 7.97 13.02 -38.26
CA ARG A 43 9.30 13.60 -38.02
C ARG A 43 10.29 12.49 -37.62
N LEU A 44 9.90 11.61 -36.71
CA LEU A 44 10.69 10.47 -36.24
C LEU A 44 11.01 9.45 -37.34
N ARG A 45 10.17 9.31 -38.39
CA ARG A 45 10.50 8.46 -39.55
C ARG A 45 11.87 8.79 -40.14
N LEU A 46 12.22 10.07 -40.25
CA LEU A 46 13.53 10.49 -40.78
C LEU A 46 14.69 9.90 -39.97
N LEU A 47 14.55 9.83 -38.64
CA LEU A 47 15.52 9.18 -37.77
C LEU A 47 15.43 7.65 -37.83
N ALA A 48 14.23 7.07 -37.83
CA ALA A 48 14.04 5.62 -37.90
C ALA A 48 14.64 5.02 -39.19
N ASP A 49 14.65 5.77 -40.30
CA ASP A 49 15.29 5.39 -41.56
C ASP A 49 16.81 5.66 -41.60
N ASN A 50 17.37 6.41 -40.65
CA ASN A 50 18.80 6.79 -40.58
C ASN A 50 19.43 6.52 -39.19
N LEU A 51 18.87 5.58 -38.41
CA LEU A 51 19.28 5.33 -37.03
C LEU A 51 20.71 4.77 -36.94
N ASP A 52 21.18 4.12 -38.00
CA ASP A 52 22.55 3.63 -38.15
C ASP A 52 23.57 4.78 -38.21
N ILE A 53 23.27 5.84 -38.97
CA ILE A 53 24.11 7.04 -39.12
C ILE A 53 23.23 8.31 -39.11
N PRO A 54 22.82 8.82 -37.93
CA PRO A 54 21.92 9.98 -37.83
C PRO A 54 22.50 11.26 -38.45
N ALA A 55 23.84 11.35 -38.57
CA ALA A 55 24.53 12.43 -39.27
C ALA A 55 24.13 12.58 -40.75
N ARG A 56 23.55 11.55 -41.39
CA ARG A 56 22.96 11.66 -42.75
C ARG A 56 21.83 12.68 -42.84
N LEU A 57 21.20 13.04 -41.71
CA LEU A 57 20.16 14.07 -41.63
C LEU A 57 20.71 15.50 -41.61
N ALA A 58 22.03 15.70 -41.69
CA ALA A 58 22.59 17.04 -41.81
C ALA A 58 22.10 17.73 -43.11
N PRO A 59 21.65 19.00 -43.05
CA PRO A 59 21.15 19.71 -44.23
C PRO A 59 22.28 20.01 -45.21
N ARG A 60 21.93 20.09 -46.51
CA ARG A 60 22.85 20.64 -47.51
C ARG A 60 22.85 22.17 -47.43
N PRO A 61 23.87 22.86 -47.98
CA PRO A 61 23.90 24.32 -47.99
C PRO A 61 22.63 24.92 -48.62
N GLY A 62 21.91 25.75 -47.86
CA GLY A 62 20.65 26.38 -48.28
C GLY A 62 19.38 25.59 -47.97
N GLU A 63 19.47 24.34 -47.47
CA GLU A 63 18.31 23.56 -47.03
C GLU A 63 17.99 23.78 -45.54
N PRO A 64 16.70 23.74 -45.12
CA PRO A 64 16.34 23.81 -43.70
C PRO A 64 16.77 22.53 -42.96
N ASP A 65 17.32 22.67 -41.75
CA ASP A 65 17.82 21.53 -40.96
C ASP A 65 16.67 20.64 -40.44
N PRO A 66 16.46 19.42 -40.98
CA PRO A 66 15.36 18.55 -40.55
C PRO A 66 15.56 18.04 -39.13
N ARG A 67 16.81 18.00 -38.63
CA ARG A 67 17.13 17.50 -37.29
C ARG A 67 16.50 18.36 -36.20
N VAL A 68 16.24 19.65 -36.45
CA VAL A 68 15.52 20.51 -35.51
C VAL A 68 14.13 19.94 -35.19
N ALA A 69 13.38 19.52 -36.21
CA ALA A 69 12.05 18.93 -36.05
C ALA A 69 12.13 17.51 -35.46
N VAL A 70 13.17 16.74 -35.78
CA VAL A 70 13.43 15.43 -35.17
C VAL A 70 13.72 15.56 -33.67
N ARG A 71 14.63 16.47 -33.27
CA ARG A 71 14.96 16.72 -31.85
C ARG A 71 13.73 17.14 -31.04
N ALA A 72 12.88 18.00 -31.59
CA ALA A 72 11.61 18.39 -30.94
C ALA A 72 10.64 17.21 -30.80
N ALA A 73 10.48 16.38 -31.85
CA ALA A 73 9.63 15.19 -31.81
C ALA A 73 10.13 14.14 -30.80
N LEU A 74 11.45 14.02 -30.60
CA LEU A 74 12.05 13.14 -29.61
C LEU A 74 11.78 13.61 -28.19
N VAL A 75 11.90 14.91 -27.89
CA VAL A 75 11.56 15.47 -26.58
C VAL A 75 10.10 15.19 -26.22
N GLU A 76 9.15 15.46 -27.13
CA GLU A 76 7.73 15.16 -26.87
C GLU A 76 7.45 13.64 -26.79
N THR A 77 8.25 12.80 -27.45
CA THR A 77 8.15 11.34 -27.33
C THR A 77 8.65 10.85 -25.98
N VAL A 78 9.80 11.32 -25.51
CA VAL A 78 10.32 11.01 -24.16
C VAL A 78 9.34 11.50 -23.10
N ALA A 79 8.81 12.73 -23.23
CA ALA A 79 7.78 13.25 -22.32
C ALA A 79 6.51 12.38 -22.31
N GLY A 80 6.10 11.87 -23.48
CA GLY A 80 4.97 10.96 -23.64
C GLY A 80 5.20 9.56 -23.04
N CYS A 81 6.43 9.04 -23.08
CA CYS A 81 6.80 7.79 -22.38
C CYS A 81 6.86 7.99 -20.87
N VAL A 82 7.43 9.10 -20.40
CA VAL A 82 7.48 9.46 -18.98
C VAL A 82 6.06 9.62 -18.40
N GLY A 83 5.16 10.31 -19.11
CA GLY A 83 3.77 10.52 -18.69
C GLY A 83 2.87 9.28 -18.72
N VAL A 84 3.41 8.08 -18.92
CA VAL A 84 2.70 6.80 -18.80
C VAL A 84 3.45 5.77 -17.94
N LEU A 85 4.45 6.22 -17.17
CA LEU A 85 5.10 5.36 -16.17
C LEU A 85 4.09 4.95 -15.09
N GLU A 86 4.12 3.67 -14.74
CA GLU A 86 3.36 3.07 -13.66
C GLU A 86 3.74 3.73 -12.33
N PRO A 87 2.75 4.19 -11.53
CA PRO A 87 3.06 4.75 -10.21
C PRO A 87 3.66 3.68 -9.30
N ARG A 88 4.73 4.06 -8.58
CA ARG A 88 5.43 3.17 -7.65
C ARG A 88 4.65 2.88 -6.37
N GLU A 89 3.68 3.72 -6.05
CA GLU A 89 2.79 3.61 -4.89
C GLU A 89 1.36 3.85 -5.40
N PRO A 90 0.33 3.20 -4.85
CA PRO A 90 -1.06 3.54 -5.18
C PRO A 90 -1.30 5.04 -4.98
N THR A 91 -1.83 5.70 -6.01
CA THR A 91 -2.07 7.15 -6.00
C THR A 91 -3.54 7.42 -5.73
N ASP A 92 -3.83 7.96 -4.55
CA ASP A 92 -5.18 8.38 -4.15
C ASP A 92 -5.78 9.36 -5.18
N GLU A 93 -7.12 9.36 -5.32
CA GLU A 93 -7.79 10.28 -6.23
C GLU A 93 -7.56 11.74 -5.80
N SER A 94 -7.16 12.59 -6.75
CA SER A 94 -6.87 14.01 -6.47
C SER A 94 -8.15 14.79 -6.19
N LEU A 95 -8.10 15.67 -5.18
CA LEU A 95 -9.10 16.74 -5.04
C LEU A 95 -9.00 17.80 -6.16
N TYR A 96 -7.88 17.85 -6.88
CA TYR A 96 -7.52 18.83 -7.91
C TYR A 96 -6.98 18.14 -9.18
N PRO A 97 -7.78 17.31 -9.88
CA PRO A 97 -7.31 16.45 -10.97
C PRO A 97 -6.76 17.23 -12.17
N TYR A 98 -7.21 18.47 -12.41
CA TYR A 98 -6.63 19.33 -13.45
C TYR A 98 -5.27 19.90 -13.00
N GLY A 99 -5.14 20.24 -11.72
CA GLY A 99 -3.87 20.61 -11.09
C GLY A 99 -2.81 19.51 -11.21
N ARG A 100 -3.16 18.28 -10.80
CA ARG A 100 -2.33 17.07 -10.94
C ARG A 100 -1.83 16.89 -12.38
N ALA A 101 -2.74 16.78 -13.34
CA ALA A 101 -2.40 16.53 -14.74
C ALA A 101 -1.51 17.61 -15.37
N ARG A 102 -1.66 18.88 -14.95
CA ARG A 102 -0.79 19.99 -15.40
C ARG A 102 0.61 19.89 -14.79
N PHE A 103 0.72 19.68 -13.48
CA PHE A 103 2.01 19.53 -12.82
C PHE A 103 2.79 18.33 -13.38
N GLU A 104 2.10 17.21 -13.60
CA GLU A 104 2.67 16.03 -14.24
C GLU A 104 3.17 16.30 -15.66
N THR A 105 2.30 16.83 -16.53
CA THR A 105 2.68 17.13 -17.92
C THR A 105 3.88 18.08 -17.99
N ALA A 106 3.95 19.07 -17.10
CA ALA A 106 5.08 19.98 -16.99
C ALA A 106 6.36 19.28 -16.52
N MET A 107 6.29 18.42 -15.50
CA MET A 107 7.43 17.65 -15.00
C MET A 107 7.95 16.64 -16.04
N SER A 108 7.08 15.90 -16.73
CA SER A 108 7.45 14.95 -17.78
C SER A 108 8.16 15.64 -18.95
N ARG A 109 7.65 16.79 -19.40
CA ARG A 109 8.32 17.61 -20.44
C ARG A 109 9.61 18.25 -19.95
N LEU A 110 9.67 18.69 -18.69
CA LEU A 110 10.88 19.25 -18.09
C LEU A 110 12.00 18.19 -18.04
N HIS A 111 11.69 16.97 -17.59
CA HIS A 111 12.62 15.84 -17.63
C HIS A 111 13.07 15.55 -19.05
N ALA A 112 12.14 15.40 -20.00
CA ALA A 112 12.47 15.13 -21.40
C ALA A 112 13.42 16.18 -22.01
N LEU A 113 13.23 17.47 -21.73
CA LEU A 113 14.10 18.54 -22.23
C LEU A 113 15.56 18.43 -21.76
N TYR A 114 15.81 17.87 -20.58
CA TYR A 114 17.16 17.70 -20.04
C TYR A 114 17.75 16.32 -20.37
N GLU A 115 16.98 15.25 -20.32
CA GLU A 115 17.50 13.87 -20.46
C GLU A 115 17.53 13.35 -21.89
N THR A 116 16.68 13.85 -22.79
CA THR A 116 16.65 13.40 -24.21
C THR A 116 18.05 13.35 -24.85
N PRO A 117 18.94 14.37 -24.74
CA PRO A 117 20.27 14.30 -25.35
C PRO A 117 21.11 13.10 -24.90
N ARG A 118 20.99 12.68 -23.63
CA ARG A 118 21.69 11.51 -23.08
C ARG A 118 21.03 10.22 -23.56
N LEU A 119 19.72 10.07 -23.37
CA LEU A 119 18.97 8.87 -23.76
C LEU A 119 19.15 8.53 -25.26
N LEU A 120 19.31 9.55 -26.13
CA LEU A 120 19.56 9.33 -27.55
C LEU A 120 20.93 8.71 -27.87
N ALA A 121 21.94 8.94 -27.05
CA ALA A 121 23.24 8.27 -27.21
C ALA A 121 23.12 6.75 -26.99
N GLU A 122 22.15 6.32 -26.19
CA GLU A 122 21.91 4.92 -25.81
C GLU A 122 20.99 4.17 -26.80
N LEU A 123 20.38 4.87 -27.77
CA LEU A 123 19.58 4.25 -28.84
C LEU A 123 20.39 3.33 -29.77
N ARG A 124 21.72 3.50 -29.85
CA ARG A 124 22.61 2.70 -30.70
C ARG A 124 23.97 2.48 -30.03
N PRO A 125 24.63 1.32 -30.21
CA PRO A 125 25.99 1.12 -29.73
C PRO A 125 26.95 2.19 -30.28
N GLY A 126 27.66 2.89 -29.40
CA GLY A 126 28.58 3.97 -29.77
C GLY A 126 27.91 5.27 -30.24
N GLY A 127 26.62 5.46 -29.94
CA GLY A 127 25.91 6.73 -30.17
C GLY A 127 26.49 7.89 -29.35
N ARG A 128 26.21 9.11 -29.80
CA ARG A 128 26.62 10.36 -29.14
C ARG A 128 25.43 11.31 -29.02
N ALA A 129 25.37 12.07 -27.94
CA ALA A 129 24.36 13.12 -27.74
C ALA A 129 24.33 14.16 -28.88
N GLU A 130 25.46 14.34 -29.57
CA GLU A 130 25.66 15.25 -30.70
C GLU A 130 25.29 14.65 -32.08
N ASP A 131 24.89 13.37 -32.17
CA ASP A 131 24.62 12.69 -33.46
C ASP A 131 23.52 13.39 -34.30
N LEU A 132 22.57 14.07 -33.62
CA LEU A 132 21.54 14.91 -34.24
C LEU A 132 21.88 16.40 -34.23
N GLY A 133 23.13 16.77 -33.96
CA GLY A 133 23.58 18.13 -33.70
C GLY A 133 23.25 18.57 -32.27
N ILE A 134 23.74 19.77 -31.91
CA ILE A 134 23.61 20.33 -30.56
C ILE A 134 22.13 20.56 -30.22
N PHE A 135 21.70 20.05 -29.06
CA PHE A 135 20.40 20.37 -28.48
C PHE A 135 20.42 21.81 -27.95
N PRO A 136 19.47 22.67 -28.36
CA PRO A 136 19.40 24.03 -27.84
C PRO A 136 19.10 24.01 -26.34
N THR A 137 19.59 25.00 -25.59
CA THR A 137 19.23 25.19 -24.18
C THR A 137 17.70 25.21 -24.04
N PRO A 138 17.11 24.44 -23.09
CA PRO A 138 15.67 24.39 -22.91
C PRO A 138 15.03 25.77 -22.77
N LYS A 139 14.01 26.05 -23.59
CA LYS A 139 13.16 27.23 -23.44
C LYS A 139 12.07 26.89 -22.42
N LEU A 140 12.19 27.47 -21.23
CA LEU A 140 11.25 27.26 -20.14
C LEU A 140 10.21 28.38 -20.14
N GLU A 141 8.96 28.03 -20.41
CA GLU A 141 7.82 28.95 -20.51
C GLU A 141 6.58 28.30 -19.90
N GLY A 142 5.64 29.10 -19.38
CA GLY A 142 4.41 28.60 -18.75
C GLY A 142 4.66 27.56 -17.67
N ASP A 143 3.84 26.50 -17.63
CA ASP A 143 3.89 25.46 -16.60
C ASP A 143 5.26 24.75 -16.50
N LEU A 144 6.04 24.69 -17.59
CA LEU A 144 7.42 24.17 -17.52
C LEU A 144 8.36 25.07 -16.72
N LEU A 145 8.21 26.39 -16.81
CA LEU A 145 8.98 27.33 -16.00
C LEU A 145 8.54 27.26 -14.54
N ALA A 146 7.24 27.06 -14.28
CA ALA A 146 6.73 26.82 -12.93
C ALA A 146 7.27 25.51 -12.32
N ALA A 147 7.22 24.40 -13.07
CA ALA A 147 7.78 23.12 -12.65
C ALA A 147 9.30 23.18 -12.43
N HIS A 148 10.04 23.90 -13.29
CA HIS A 148 11.46 24.13 -13.09
C HIS A 148 11.75 24.94 -11.82
N ALA A 149 11.01 26.04 -11.60
CA ALA A 149 11.13 26.83 -10.39
C ALA A 149 10.76 26.01 -9.14
N ALA A 150 9.80 25.10 -9.24
CA ALA A 150 9.44 24.18 -8.15
C ALA A 150 10.58 23.22 -7.81
N VAL A 151 11.16 22.53 -8.82
CA VAL A 151 12.34 21.66 -8.64
C VAL A 151 13.52 22.41 -8.02
N VAL A 152 13.79 23.64 -8.47
CA VAL A 152 14.86 24.49 -7.90
C VAL A 152 14.53 24.87 -6.45
N ALA A 153 13.28 25.18 -6.14
CA ALA A 153 12.83 25.53 -4.79
C ALA A 153 12.87 24.34 -3.80
N ILE A 154 12.65 23.11 -4.26
CA ILE A 154 12.85 21.86 -3.50
C ILE A 154 14.36 21.60 -3.33
N SER A 155 15.15 21.72 -4.40
CA SER A 155 16.60 21.55 -4.39
C SER A 155 17.28 22.48 -3.38
N ALA A 156 16.88 23.75 -3.34
CA ALA A 156 17.40 24.74 -2.39
C ALA A 156 17.05 24.46 -0.92
N ARG A 157 15.93 23.76 -0.64
CA ARG A 157 15.48 23.40 0.71
C ARG A 157 16.07 22.07 1.20
N THR A 158 16.19 21.10 0.32
CA THR A 158 16.70 19.75 0.60
C THR A 158 18.22 19.66 0.53
N GLY A 159 18.91 20.65 -0.07
CA GLY A 159 20.34 20.60 -0.36
C GLY A 159 20.73 19.61 -1.48
N ARG A 160 19.76 18.92 -2.08
CA ARG A 160 19.97 17.89 -3.12
C ARG A 160 20.01 18.53 -4.52
N PRO A 161 20.78 17.99 -5.48
CA PRO A 161 20.84 18.55 -6.83
C PRO A 161 19.47 18.54 -7.55
N ALA A 162 19.14 19.64 -8.25
CA ALA A 162 17.90 19.78 -9.02
C ALA A 162 17.68 18.67 -10.06
N GLY A 163 18.76 18.09 -10.63
CA GLY A 163 18.66 16.93 -11.51
C GLY A 163 18.13 15.69 -10.79
N THR A 164 18.65 15.39 -9.60
CA THR A 164 18.21 14.28 -8.75
C THR A 164 16.76 14.45 -8.32
N ILE A 165 16.37 15.65 -7.86
CA ILE A 165 14.99 15.95 -7.48
C ILE A 165 14.02 15.77 -8.66
N ARG A 166 14.36 16.27 -9.84
CA ARG A 166 13.55 16.09 -11.06
C ARG A 166 13.40 14.61 -11.43
N HIS A 167 14.50 13.86 -11.37
CA HIS A 167 14.51 12.45 -11.69
C HIS A 167 13.65 11.64 -10.73
N GLU A 168 13.77 11.88 -9.41
CA GLU A 168 12.99 11.17 -8.39
C GLU A 168 11.48 11.44 -8.47
N ILE A 169 11.08 12.71 -8.66
CA ILE A 169 9.66 13.07 -8.85
C ILE A 169 9.07 12.38 -10.08
N VAL A 170 9.84 12.27 -11.17
CA VAL A 170 9.40 11.61 -12.40
C VAL A 170 9.41 10.09 -12.30
N ALA A 171 10.40 9.51 -11.61
CA ALA A 171 10.50 8.08 -11.39
C ALA A 171 9.37 7.54 -10.48
N ALA A 172 8.67 8.40 -9.75
CA ALA A 172 7.49 8.05 -8.96
C ALA A 172 6.31 7.57 -9.80
N GLY A 173 6.23 7.98 -11.08
CA GLY A 173 5.19 7.58 -12.03
C GLY A 173 3.93 8.46 -12.04
N HIS A 174 3.04 8.17 -12.99
CA HIS A 174 1.81 8.92 -13.23
C HIS A 174 0.88 8.86 -12.00
N GLY A 175 0.37 10.01 -11.55
CA GLY A 175 -0.42 10.16 -10.33
C GLY A 175 0.40 10.61 -9.11
N ALA A 176 1.71 10.35 -9.07
CA ALA A 176 2.52 10.44 -7.85
C ALA A 176 3.42 11.69 -7.75
N HIS A 177 3.55 12.49 -8.82
CA HIS A 177 4.56 13.57 -8.87
C HIS A 177 4.40 14.61 -7.74
N ALA A 178 3.18 15.01 -7.40
CA ALA A 178 2.93 15.96 -6.31
C ALA A 178 3.24 15.34 -4.94
N THR A 179 2.81 14.10 -4.71
CA THR A 179 3.08 13.31 -3.49
C THR A 179 4.58 13.16 -3.22
N THR A 180 5.37 12.84 -4.26
CA THR A 180 6.84 12.77 -4.13
C THR A 180 7.46 14.15 -3.88
N ALA A 181 6.98 15.21 -4.53
CA ALA A 181 7.44 16.58 -4.26
C ALA A 181 7.13 17.03 -2.81
N ALA A 182 5.93 16.72 -2.31
CA ALA A 182 5.52 16.97 -0.93
C ALA A 182 6.40 16.19 0.07
N ARG A 183 6.61 14.89 -0.17
CA ARG A 183 7.47 14.03 0.66
C ARG A 183 8.90 14.54 0.72
N LEU A 184 9.48 14.97 -0.41
CA LEU A 184 10.82 15.56 -0.47
C LEU A 184 10.94 16.84 0.36
N LEU A 185 9.90 17.68 0.38
CA LEU A 185 9.85 18.87 1.23
C LEU A 185 9.70 18.51 2.72
N LEU A 186 8.90 17.51 3.04
CA LEU A 186 8.61 17.08 4.42
C LEU A 186 9.80 16.33 5.06
N GLN A 187 10.45 15.42 4.34
CA GLN A 187 11.64 14.69 4.81
C GLN A 187 12.81 15.61 5.16
N SER A 188 12.89 16.81 4.58
CA SER A 188 13.92 17.80 4.92
C SER A 188 13.68 18.53 6.26
N ARG A 189 12.61 18.21 6.99
CA ARG A 189 12.16 18.96 8.18
C ARG A 189 12.49 18.26 9.49
N PRO A 190 13.04 18.98 10.49
CA PRO A 190 13.12 18.48 11.85
C PRO A 190 11.74 18.05 12.35
N GLY A 191 11.67 16.91 13.04
CA GLY A 191 10.44 16.41 13.67
C GLY A 191 9.44 15.70 12.74
N PHE A 192 9.49 15.87 11.41
CA PHE A 192 8.62 15.11 10.49
C PHE A 192 8.86 13.60 10.60
N ALA A 193 10.11 13.17 10.74
CA ALA A 193 10.45 11.76 10.92
C ALA A 193 9.95 11.17 12.26
N VAL A 194 9.65 12.00 13.26
CA VAL A 194 9.20 11.57 14.60
C VAL A 194 7.68 11.38 14.64
N LEU A 195 6.94 11.97 13.69
CA LEU A 195 5.49 11.76 13.58
C LEU A 195 5.14 10.30 13.23
N PRO A 196 3.98 9.79 13.67
CA PRO A 196 3.47 8.47 13.27
C PRO A 196 3.30 8.33 11.76
N ALA A 197 3.31 7.10 11.27
CA ALA A 197 3.18 6.84 9.83
C ALA A 197 1.85 7.34 9.23
N ALA A 198 0.74 7.20 9.96
CA ALA A 198 -0.57 7.72 9.54
C ALA A 198 -0.52 9.24 9.34
N ASP A 199 -0.09 10.00 10.36
CA ASP A 199 0.02 11.47 10.28
C ASP A 199 1.01 11.93 9.20
N ARG A 200 2.13 11.22 9.01
CA ARG A 200 3.06 11.50 7.90
C ARG A 200 2.44 11.26 6.53
N ASN A 201 1.64 10.22 6.38
CA ASN A 201 0.93 9.94 5.12
C ASN A 201 -0.12 11.04 4.87
N THR A 202 -0.99 11.33 5.85
CA THR A 202 -2.01 12.39 5.78
C THR A 202 -1.40 13.76 5.48
N LEU A 203 -0.32 14.14 6.17
CA LEU A 203 0.40 15.39 5.91
C LEU A 203 1.06 15.40 4.53
N THR A 204 1.57 14.26 4.04
CA THR A 204 2.12 14.17 2.67
C THR A 204 1.02 14.38 1.62
N THR A 205 -0.15 13.76 1.79
CA THR A 205 -1.30 13.93 0.88
C THR A 205 -1.83 15.36 0.91
N SER A 206 -2.06 15.94 2.10
CA SER A 206 -2.50 17.34 2.25
C SER A 206 -1.56 18.35 1.56
N ILE A 207 -0.25 18.16 1.67
CA ILE A 207 0.74 19.02 1.00
C ILE A 207 0.84 18.72 -0.51
N ALA A 208 0.52 17.51 -0.95
CA ALA A 208 0.38 17.20 -2.38
C ALA A 208 -0.85 17.90 -2.97
N ASP A 209 -2.01 17.82 -2.30
CA ASP A 209 -3.26 18.51 -2.69
C ASP A 209 -3.07 20.03 -2.77
N GLU A 210 -2.36 20.65 -1.82
CA GLU A 210 -2.04 22.08 -1.88
C GLU A 210 -1.17 22.42 -3.11
N LEU A 211 -0.19 21.56 -3.46
CA LEU A 211 0.59 21.76 -4.70
C LEU A 211 -0.29 21.63 -5.95
N GLU A 212 -1.16 20.62 -6.02
CA GLU A 212 -2.07 20.41 -7.14
C GLU A 212 -3.08 21.57 -7.27
N SER A 213 -3.70 21.99 -6.16
CA SER A 213 -4.60 23.15 -6.07
C SER A 213 -3.98 24.44 -6.62
N ARG A 214 -2.69 24.69 -6.32
CA ARG A 214 -1.98 25.87 -6.86
C ARG A 214 -1.85 25.81 -8.37
N PHE A 215 -1.47 24.66 -8.93
CA PHE A 215 -1.39 24.47 -10.38
C PHE A 215 -2.77 24.55 -11.05
N GLU A 216 -3.84 24.09 -10.40
CA GLU A 216 -5.21 24.23 -10.92
C GLU A 216 -5.66 25.71 -10.97
N ASN A 217 -5.46 26.45 -9.88
CA ASN A 217 -5.98 27.81 -9.75
C ASN A 217 -5.18 28.90 -10.50
N HIS A 218 -3.98 28.58 -11.01
CA HIS A 218 -3.08 29.57 -11.63
C HIS A 218 -3.67 30.35 -12.83
N GLU A 219 -4.51 29.72 -13.66
CA GLU A 219 -5.07 30.40 -14.86
C GLU A 219 -6.24 31.33 -14.57
N ARG A 220 -6.96 31.14 -13.45
CA ARG A 220 -8.11 31.99 -13.08
C ARG A 220 -7.73 33.46 -12.78
N GLN A 221 -6.43 33.77 -12.75
CA GLN A 221 -5.88 35.06 -12.33
C GLN A 221 -5.08 35.81 -13.44
N ARG A 222 -5.09 35.34 -14.70
CA ARG A 222 -4.33 35.98 -15.81
C ARG A 222 -5.05 37.21 -16.41
N PRO A 223 -4.43 38.40 -16.43
CA PRO A 223 -4.85 39.52 -17.28
C PRO A 223 -4.52 39.27 -18.77
N GLY A 224 -5.19 39.98 -19.67
CA GLY A 224 -5.03 39.83 -21.12
C GLY A 224 -3.67 40.28 -21.70
N PRO A 225 -3.39 39.97 -22.99
CA PRO A 225 -2.05 40.06 -23.55
C PRO A 225 -1.67 41.46 -24.05
N GLU A 226 -0.61 42.04 -23.47
CA GLU A 226 0.16 43.14 -24.07
C GLU A 226 1.63 42.74 -24.25
N ILE A 227 2.33 43.32 -25.22
CA ILE A 227 3.66 42.85 -25.65
C ILE A 227 4.76 43.12 -24.60
N GLY A 228 4.55 44.10 -23.69
CA GLY A 228 5.41 44.29 -22.51
C GLY A 228 5.26 43.17 -21.45
N ALA A 229 4.19 42.37 -21.52
CA ALA A 229 3.89 41.36 -20.52
C ALA A 229 4.83 40.14 -20.59
N VAL A 230 5.48 39.81 -21.71
CA VAL A 230 6.19 38.51 -21.84
C VAL A 230 7.34 38.33 -20.84
N LEU A 231 8.06 39.40 -20.47
CA LEU A 231 9.09 39.34 -19.41
C LEU A 231 8.48 39.39 -18.00
N ALA A 232 7.39 40.13 -17.80
CA ALA A 232 6.66 40.19 -16.53
C ALA A 232 5.98 38.84 -16.23
N ASP A 233 5.35 38.22 -17.21
CA ASP A 233 4.72 36.89 -17.19
C ASP A 233 5.76 35.80 -16.91
N ARG A 234 6.94 35.82 -17.57
CA ARG A 234 8.04 34.90 -17.20
C ARG A 234 8.49 35.07 -15.74
N GLN A 235 8.61 36.30 -15.25
CA GLN A 235 8.93 36.53 -13.83
C GLN A 235 7.77 36.10 -12.90
N GLN A 236 6.52 36.32 -13.30
CA GLN A 236 5.32 35.97 -12.54
C GLN A 236 5.10 34.46 -12.48
N VAL A 237 5.36 33.73 -13.57
CA VAL A 237 5.29 32.26 -13.67
C VAL A 237 6.44 31.58 -12.92
N ALA A 238 7.66 32.12 -13.01
CA ALA A 238 8.78 31.64 -12.19
C ALA A 238 8.55 31.90 -10.68
N ARG A 239 8.01 33.08 -10.34
CA ARG A 239 7.53 33.38 -8.98
C ARG A 239 6.41 32.43 -8.57
N PHE A 240 5.45 32.12 -9.45
CA PHE A 240 4.35 31.21 -9.16
C PHE A 240 4.87 29.82 -8.75
N GLY A 241 5.70 29.16 -9.55
CA GLY A 241 6.23 27.83 -9.21
C GLY A 241 7.06 27.82 -7.92
N SER A 242 7.88 28.86 -7.69
CA SER A 242 8.62 29.04 -6.43
C SER A 242 7.69 29.33 -5.24
N SER A 243 6.61 30.09 -5.46
CA SER A 243 5.62 30.44 -4.44
C SER A 243 4.70 29.27 -4.07
N ALA A 244 4.39 28.37 -5.00
CA ALA A 244 3.66 27.13 -4.71
C ALA A 244 4.46 26.26 -3.73
N ILE A 245 5.76 26.04 -4.00
CA ILE A 245 6.66 25.33 -3.06
C ILE A 245 6.88 26.09 -1.75
N THR A 246 6.82 27.43 -1.77
CA THR A 246 6.99 28.25 -0.57
C THR A 246 5.75 28.20 0.32
N SER A 247 4.54 28.33 -0.26
CA SER A 247 3.27 28.17 0.44
C SER A 247 3.09 26.75 0.97
N ALA A 248 3.33 25.73 0.15
CA ALA A 248 3.34 24.34 0.59
C ALA A 248 4.38 24.10 1.71
N SER A 249 5.52 24.81 1.70
CA SER A 249 6.47 24.80 2.82
C SER A 249 5.97 25.50 4.08
N GLU A 250 5.15 26.54 3.97
CA GLU A 250 4.61 27.29 5.10
C GLU A 250 3.48 26.48 5.75
N THR A 251 2.52 25.99 4.97
CA THR A 251 1.49 25.02 5.41
C THR A 251 2.12 23.78 6.05
N ALA A 252 3.12 23.16 5.40
CA ALA A 252 3.84 22.01 5.97
C ALA A 252 4.66 22.32 7.23
N ARG A 253 4.77 23.60 7.65
CA ARG A 253 5.37 23.99 8.93
C ARG A 253 4.27 24.17 9.97
N GLU A 254 3.23 24.91 9.61
CA GLU A 254 2.08 25.18 10.48
C GLU A 254 1.39 23.89 10.92
N GLU A 255 1.16 22.95 9.99
CA GLU A 255 0.59 21.62 10.29
C GLU A 255 1.54 20.74 11.10
N LEU A 256 2.84 20.78 10.83
CA LEU A 256 3.84 20.03 11.58
C LEU A 256 3.94 20.52 13.03
N ASP A 257 4.01 21.84 13.21
CA ASP A 257 4.02 22.51 14.51
C ASP A 257 2.66 22.37 15.22
N HIS A 258 1.55 22.14 14.50
CA HIS A 258 0.26 21.76 15.08
C HIS A 258 0.30 20.33 15.62
N LEU A 259 0.71 19.36 14.79
CA LEU A 259 0.80 17.95 15.19
C LEU A 259 1.74 17.75 16.38
N HIS A 260 2.91 18.40 16.40
CA HIS A 260 3.81 18.36 17.56
C HIS A 260 3.16 18.90 18.83
N ARG A 261 2.47 20.05 18.77
CA ARG A 261 1.73 20.58 19.93
C ARG A 261 0.61 19.63 20.38
N SER A 262 -0.11 19.01 19.44
CA SER A 262 -1.14 18.03 19.76
C SER A 262 -0.55 16.79 20.45
N PHE A 263 0.60 16.27 20.02
CA PHE A 263 1.28 15.15 20.69
C PHE A 263 1.95 15.55 22.01
N ASP A 264 2.45 16.78 22.15
CA ASP A 264 2.94 17.31 23.44
C ASP A 264 1.80 17.47 24.47
N GLU A 265 0.57 17.76 24.03
CA GLU A 265 -0.61 17.91 24.89
C GLU A 265 -1.32 16.58 25.20
N LEU A 266 -1.44 15.68 24.22
CA LEU A 266 -2.18 14.40 24.32
C LEU A 266 -1.29 13.22 24.73
N GLY A 267 0.03 13.36 24.60
CA GLY A 267 1.00 12.28 24.72
C GLY A 267 1.47 11.79 23.36
N TRP A 268 2.78 11.63 23.22
CA TRP A 268 3.37 11.03 22.02
C TRP A 268 3.11 9.52 21.99
N PRO A 269 2.71 8.94 20.85
CA PRO A 269 2.73 7.49 20.68
C PRO A 269 4.18 6.98 20.79
N PRO A 270 4.38 5.74 21.27
CA PRO A 270 5.71 5.20 21.48
C PRO A 270 6.49 5.16 20.16
N ALA A 271 7.72 5.69 20.17
CA ALA A 271 8.62 5.56 19.03
C ALA A 271 8.96 4.08 18.83
N VAL A 272 8.72 3.55 17.63
CA VAL A 272 9.07 2.18 17.26
C VAL A 272 10.60 2.05 17.31
N GLU A 273 11.11 1.47 18.38
CA GLU A 273 12.55 1.27 18.56
C GLU A 273 13.09 0.35 17.45
N ARG A 274 14.31 0.62 16.98
CA ARG A 274 14.95 -0.22 15.96
C ARG A 274 15.17 -1.62 16.55
N PRO A 275 14.61 -2.68 15.95
CA PRO A 275 14.87 -4.04 16.42
C PRO A 275 16.36 -4.39 16.32
N GLU A 276 16.92 -4.92 17.41
CA GLU A 276 18.32 -5.34 17.51
C GLU A 276 18.55 -6.74 16.94
N SER A 277 17.48 -7.51 16.71
CA SER A 277 17.53 -8.88 16.21
C SER A 277 16.30 -9.27 15.38
N VAL A 278 16.43 -10.30 14.54
CA VAL A 278 15.30 -10.85 13.76
C VAL A 278 14.17 -11.31 14.69
N TYR A 279 14.52 -11.84 15.87
CA TYR A 279 13.53 -12.24 16.88
C TYR A 279 12.71 -11.06 17.38
N GLN A 280 13.35 -9.94 17.75
CA GLN A 280 12.67 -8.72 18.20
C GLN A 280 11.84 -8.08 17.08
N LEU A 281 12.30 -8.15 15.82
CA LEU A 281 11.49 -7.74 14.67
C LEU A 281 10.21 -8.60 14.54
N CYS A 282 10.31 -9.91 14.76
CA CYS A 282 9.13 -10.77 14.76
C CYS A 282 8.17 -10.44 15.92
N GLU A 283 8.67 -10.13 17.13
CA GLU A 283 7.85 -9.61 18.23
C GLU A 283 7.16 -8.27 17.88
N GLN A 284 7.84 -7.37 17.19
CA GLN A 284 7.25 -6.09 16.73
C GLN A 284 6.19 -6.31 15.63
N ILE A 285 6.41 -7.25 14.71
CA ILE A 285 5.40 -7.62 13.70
C ILE A 285 4.19 -8.28 14.36
N GLN A 286 4.38 -9.14 15.37
CA GLN A 286 3.29 -9.70 16.17
C GLN A 286 2.46 -8.59 16.82
N GLY A 287 3.12 -7.62 17.48
CA GLY A 287 2.45 -6.48 18.10
C GLY A 287 1.64 -5.66 17.09
N ALA A 288 2.25 -5.32 15.95
CA ALA A 288 1.57 -4.60 14.87
C ALA A 288 0.38 -5.37 14.27
N VAL A 289 0.46 -6.69 14.15
CA VAL A 289 -0.69 -7.52 13.73
C VAL A 289 -1.77 -7.49 14.80
N GLY A 290 -1.43 -7.69 16.08
CA GLY A 290 -2.39 -7.70 17.18
C GLY A 290 -3.11 -6.36 17.39
N GLU A 291 -2.42 -5.24 17.20
CA GLU A 291 -3.03 -3.89 17.18
C GLU A 291 -4.01 -3.69 16.02
N LEU A 292 -3.77 -4.34 14.87
CA LEU A 292 -4.60 -4.20 13.67
C LEU A 292 -5.79 -5.15 13.63
N THR A 293 -5.73 -6.28 14.34
CA THR A 293 -6.85 -7.23 14.51
C THR A 293 -7.61 -7.04 15.82
N ASP A 294 -7.29 -6.02 16.62
CA ASP A 294 -7.80 -5.80 17.99
C ASP A 294 -7.62 -7.02 18.93
N THR A 295 -6.57 -7.82 18.71
CA THR A 295 -6.25 -9.02 19.49
C THR A 295 -4.92 -8.85 20.23
N PRO A 296 -4.93 -8.64 21.57
CA PRO A 296 -3.70 -8.49 22.34
C PRO A 296 -2.93 -9.82 22.54
N ASN A 297 -3.56 -10.97 22.27
CA ASN A 297 -2.98 -12.29 22.48
C ASN A 297 -2.58 -12.98 21.17
N SER A 298 -1.60 -13.88 21.26
CA SER A 298 -1.17 -14.72 20.16
C SER A 298 -0.89 -16.15 20.62
N ARG A 299 -1.18 -17.12 19.75
CA ARG A 299 -0.83 -18.54 19.92
C ARG A 299 0.66 -18.82 19.75
N TRP A 300 1.45 -17.85 19.25
CA TRP A 300 2.89 -18.03 19.03
C TRP A 300 3.62 -18.40 20.32
N ASN A 301 4.42 -19.45 20.27
CA ASN A 301 5.11 -20.01 21.43
C ASN A 301 6.44 -19.30 21.79
N GLY A 302 6.71 -18.12 21.22
CA GLY A 302 7.95 -17.36 21.44
C GLY A 302 9.20 -18.03 20.87
N LYS A 303 9.07 -18.92 19.87
CA LYS A 303 10.21 -19.58 19.22
C LYS A 303 10.28 -19.29 17.73
N LEU A 304 11.52 -19.21 17.25
CA LEU A 304 11.89 -19.10 15.85
C LEU A 304 12.81 -20.27 15.50
N GLU A 305 12.43 -21.08 14.51
CA GLU A 305 13.17 -22.28 14.07
C GLU A 305 13.38 -22.24 12.55
N PRO A 306 14.46 -22.84 12.01
CA PRO A 306 14.61 -22.99 10.56
C PRO A 306 13.56 -23.95 10.00
N ASP A 307 13.02 -23.68 8.81
CA ASP A 307 12.02 -24.56 8.21
C ASP A 307 12.64 -25.88 7.71
N LEU A 308 12.51 -26.93 8.55
CA LEU A 308 13.06 -28.28 8.31
C LEU A 308 11.99 -29.38 8.30
N GLY A 309 10.70 -29.01 8.20
CA GLY A 309 9.57 -29.95 8.27
C GLY A 309 8.94 -30.06 9.66
N GLN A 310 8.12 -31.11 9.87
CA GLN A 310 7.11 -31.23 10.94
C GLN A 310 7.59 -30.93 12.39
N ALA A 311 7.49 -29.65 12.78
CA ALA A 311 7.44 -29.17 14.16
C ALA A 311 5.99 -28.72 14.51
N PRO A 312 5.68 -28.20 15.72
CA PRO A 312 4.31 -27.80 16.07
C PRO A 312 3.84 -26.55 15.31
N ASP A 313 2.52 -26.34 15.30
CA ASP A 313 1.79 -25.38 14.46
C ASP A 313 2.00 -23.90 14.82
N THR A 314 2.56 -23.63 16.01
CA THR A 314 2.68 -22.27 16.58
C THR A 314 4.13 -21.81 16.79
N THR A 315 5.10 -22.50 16.18
CA THR A 315 6.50 -22.02 16.07
C THR A 315 6.65 -21.20 14.79
N LEU A 316 7.29 -20.03 14.86
CA LEU A 316 7.65 -19.26 13.66
C LEU A 316 8.78 -19.95 12.91
N ARG A 317 8.51 -20.37 11.68
CA ARG A 317 9.51 -20.94 10.79
C ARG A 317 9.84 -19.99 9.66
N LEU A 318 11.13 -19.75 9.50
CA LEU A 318 11.68 -19.00 8.39
C LEU A 318 12.64 -19.91 7.62
N THR A 319 12.63 -19.78 6.29
CA THR A 319 13.73 -20.33 5.49
C THR A 319 15.03 -19.58 5.78
N GLU A 320 16.18 -20.19 5.50
CA GLU A 320 17.47 -19.49 5.64
C GLU A 320 17.51 -18.17 4.83
N GLY A 321 16.85 -18.16 3.67
CA GLY A 321 16.69 -16.96 2.83
C GLY A 321 15.86 -15.87 3.52
N GLN A 322 14.68 -16.21 4.06
CA GLN A 322 13.82 -15.25 4.77
C GLN A 322 14.51 -14.69 6.02
N ALA A 323 15.14 -15.54 6.83
CA ALA A 323 15.89 -15.12 8.01
C ALA A 323 17.07 -14.20 7.65
N ALA A 324 17.80 -14.51 6.56
CA ALA A 324 18.87 -13.66 6.05
C ALA A 324 18.37 -12.33 5.48
N ALA A 325 17.20 -12.32 4.81
CA ALA A 325 16.60 -11.10 4.27
C ALA A 325 16.15 -10.13 5.38
N LEU A 326 15.52 -10.65 6.44
CA LEU A 326 15.23 -9.87 7.65
C LEU A 326 16.53 -9.38 8.30
N GLY A 327 17.57 -10.22 8.39
CA GLY A 327 18.89 -9.83 8.88
C GLY A 327 19.48 -8.64 8.11
N LYS A 328 19.48 -8.70 6.78
CA LYS A 328 19.93 -7.58 5.92
C LYS A 328 19.11 -6.30 6.15
N LEU A 329 17.80 -6.41 6.32
CA LEU A 329 16.93 -5.27 6.64
C LEU A 329 17.38 -4.59 7.94
N LEU A 330 17.71 -5.37 8.98
CA LEU A 330 18.24 -4.88 10.25
C LEU A 330 19.64 -4.28 10.15
N GLU A 331 20.45 -4.65 9.16
CA GLU A 331 21.75 -4.04 8.87
C GLU A 331 21.62 -2.74 8.05
N SER A 332 20.53 -2.56 7.31
CA SER A 332 20.33 -1.42 6.40
C SER A 332 20.19 -0.06 7.11
N SER A 333 20.44 1.02 6.38
CA SER A 333 20.33 2.40 6.88
C SER A 333 20.09 3.41 5.76
N SER A 334 19.73 4.65 6.08
CA SER A 334 19.61 5.73 5.10
C SER A 334 20.91 6.03 4.32
N THR A 335 22.07 5.69 4.90
CA THR A 335 23.40 5.76 4.25
C THR A 335 23.79 4.51 3.46
N TYR A 336 23.18 3.36 3.79
CA TYR A 336 23.43 2.05 3.18
C TYR A 336 22.08 1.34 2.99
N PRO A 337 21.28 1.75 2.00
CA PRO A 337 20.00 1.11 1.71
C PRO A 337 20.22 -0.28 1.12
N LEU A 338 19.22 -1.15 1.27
CA LEU A 338 19.14 -2.45 0.61
C LEU A 338 19.21 -2.30 -0.92
N SER A 339 19.71 -3.35 -1.59
CA SER A 339 19.48 -3.47 -3.04
C SER A 339 18.00 -3.74 -3.31
N ALA A 340 17.54 -3.52 -4.56
CA ALA A 340 16.16 -3.77 -4.93
C ALA A 340 15.73 -5.25 -4.76
N GLU A 341 16.69 -6.17 -4.92
CA GLU A 341 16.50 -7.62 -4.70
C GLU A 341 16.39 -7.92 -3.19
N ASP A 342 17.36 -7.47 -2.38
CA ASP A 342 17.34 -7.67 -0.92
C ASP A 342 16.11 -7.04 -0.26
N ALA A 343 15.63 -5.90 -0.78
CA ALA A 343 14.43 -5.23 -0.29
C ALA A 343 13.15 -6.00 -0.63
N ALA A 344 13.09 -6.65 -1.80
CA ALA A 344 11.97 -7.51 -2.19
C ALA A 344 11.95 -8.79 -1.34
N ASP A 345 13.11 -9.44 -1.15
CA ASP A 345 13.26 -10.60 -0.25
C ASP A 345 12.84 -10.23 1.19
N ALA A 346 13.26 -9.06 1.69
CA ALA A 346 12.90 -8.60 3.02
C ALA A 346 11.39 -8.32 3.13
N ARG A 347 10.77 -7.76 2.09
CA ARG A 347 9.32 -7.54 2.03
C ARG A 347 8.55 -8.86 2.04
N GLU A 348 8.96 -9.85 1.26
CA GLU A 348 8.36 -11.19 1.26
C GLU A 348 8.49 -11.83 2.65
N ALA A 349 9.67 -11.73 3.29
CA ALA A 349 9.88 -12.27 4.62
C ALA A 349 8.99 -11.59 5.69
N VAL A 350 8.82 -10.26 5.66
CA VAL A 350 7.88 -9.56 6.56
C VAL A 350 6.43 -10.02 6.31
N GLN A 351 6.04 -10.19 5.05
CA GLN A 351 4.68 -10.68 4.70
C GLN A 351 4.44 -12.11 5.19
N VAL A 352 5.42 -13.01 5.10
CA VAL A 352 5.34 -14.38 5.61
C VAL A 352 5.25 -14.40 7.15
N VAL A 353 6.03 -13.55 7.84
CA VAL A 353 5.94 -13.40 9.30
C VAL A 353 4.57 -12.87 9.71
N ALA A 354 4.07 -11.84 9.04
CA ALA A 354 2.73 -11.30 9.29
C ALA A 354 1.62 -12.33 9.06
N ALA A 355 1.67 -13.10 7.97
CA ALA A 355 0.71 -14.16 7.68
C ALA A 355 0.74 -15.29 8.71
N ALA A 356 1.90 -15.57 9.30
CA ALA A 356 2.00 -16.50 10.42
C ALA A 356 1.31 -15.94 11.67
N TYR A 357 1.60 -14.70 12.06
CA TYR A 357 0.98 -14.07 13.22
C TYR A 357 -0.52 -13.85 13.06
N ALA A 358 -1.01 -13.52 11.86
CA ALA A 358 -2.45 -13.37 11.58
C ALA A 358 -3.23 -14.69 11.74
N ARG A 359 -2.59 -15.85 11.57
CA ARG A 359 -3.21 -17.14 11.92
C ARG A 359 -3.24 -17.40 13.43
N TRP A 360 -2.32 -16.79 14.15
CA TRP A 360 -2.12 -17.00 15.58
C TRP A 360 -2.74 -15.90 16.46
N ALA A 361 -3.23 -14.82 15.88
CA ALA A 361 -4.05 -13.82 16.57
C ALA A 361 -5.31 -14.50 17.15
N VAL A 362 -5.63 -14.14 18.39
CA VAL A 362 -6.77 -14.68 19.14
C VAL A 362 -7.31 -13.64 20.14
N PRO A 363 -8.64 -13.59 20.40
CA PRO A 363 -9.22 -12.62 21.33
C PRO A 363 -8.87 -12.91 22.79
N ASP A 364 -9.15 -11.96 23.70
CA ASP A 364 -8.88 -12.08 25.13
C ASP A 364 -9.56 -13.27 25.82
N GLU A 365 -10.71 -13.70 25.30
CA GLU A 365 -11.44 -14.87 25.80
C GLU A 365 -10.82 -16.22 25.41
N TYR A 366 -9.87 -16.24 24.46
CA TYR A 366 -9.32 -17.47 23.86
C TYR A 366 -8.22 -18.08 24.74
N ASP A 367 -8.63 -18.91 25.70
CA ASP A 367 -7.70 -19.58 26.61
C ASP A 367 -7.15 -20.93 26.07
N ALA A 368 -6.23 -21.54 26.82
CA ALA A 368 -5.66 -22.85 26.50
C ALA A 368 -6.68 -24.01 26.42
N ARG A 369 -7.94 -23.82 26.88
CA ARG A 369 -9.00 -24.82 26.71
C ARG A 369 -9.60 -24.76 25.32
N HIS A 370 -9.70 -23.56 24.73
CA HIS A 370 -10.12 -23.38 23.33
C HIS A 370 -9.12 -24.08 22.40
N GLU A 371 -7.81 -23.87 22.61
CA GLU A 371 -6.77 -24.59 21.85
C GLU A 371 -6.87 -26.12 22.03
N ALA A 372 -6.93 -26.62 23.27
CA ALA A 372 -7.01 -28.06 23.51
C ALA A 372 -8.29 -28.70 22.94
N ALA A 373 -9.39 -27.94 22.84
CA ALA A 373 -10.64 -28.38 22.24
C ALA A 373 -10.60 -28.35 20.70
N ALA A 374 -9.81 -27.45 20.12
CA ALA A 374 -9.60 -27.29 18.68
C ALA A 374 -8.56 -28.27 18.10
N ASP A 375 -7.55 -28.69 18.88
CA ASP A 375 -6.43 -29.53 18.41
C ASP A 375 -6.86 -30.80 17.66
N SER A 376 -7.91 -31.48 18.11
CA SER A 376 -8.39 -32.70 17.46
C SER A 376 -9.03 -32.49 16.08
N VAL A 377 -9.38 -31.25 15.73
CA VAL A 377 -10.06 -30.89 14.47
C VAL A 377 -9.28 -29.86 13.63
N ALA A 378 -8.16 -29.34 14.14
CA ALA A 378 -7.33 -28.32 13.50
C ALA A 378 -6.98 -28.57 12.02
N PRO A 379 -6.67 -29.80 11.54
CA PRO A 379 -6.40 -30.05 10.12
C PRO A 379 -7.53 -29.65 9.17
N ARG A 380 -8.78 -29.56 9.67
CA ARG A 380 -9.96 -29.14 8.90
C ARG A 380 -9.96 -27.64 8.58
N PHE A 381 -9.33 -26.84 9.45
CA PHE A 381 -9.31 -25.38 9.37
C PHE A 381 -8.03 -24.82 8.73
N ALA A 382 -7.02 -25.66 8.48
CA ALA A 382 -5.74 -25.25 7.91
C ALA A 382 -5.88 -24.45 6.59
N THR A 383 -6.87 -24.78 5.76
CA THR A 383 -7.14 -24.04 4.51
C THR A 383 -7.65 -22.63 4.76
N ILE A 384 -8.61 -22.44 5.67
CA ILE A 384 -9.13 -21.09 6.00
C ILE A 384 -8.08 -20.26 6.73
N GLU A 385 -7.34 -20.86 7.68
CA GLU A 385 -6.20 -20.21 8.33
C GLU A 385 -5.19 -19.69 7.30
N GLN A 386 -4.78 -20.53 6.35
CA GLN A 386 -3.84 -20.11 5.32
C GLN A 386 -4.44 -19.05 4.37
N ALA A 387 -5.72 -19.18 4.00
CA ALA A 387 -6.38 -18.22 3.12
C ALA A 387 -6.50 -16.83 3.76
N VAL A 388 -7.02 -16.76 4.99
CA VAL A 388 -7.22 -15.52 5.75
C VAL A 388 -5.87 -14.89 6.11
N GLY A 389 -4.94 -15.65 6.70
CA GLY A 389 -3.65 -15.12 7.12
C GLY A 389 -2.82 -14.55 5.96
N THR A 390 -2.82 -15.22 4.80
CA THR A 390 -2.14 -14.70 3.60
C THR A 390 -2.83 -13.48 3.02
N ALA A 391 -4.17 -13.50 2.86
CA ALA A 391 -4.92 -12.35 2.33
C ALA A 391 -4.76 -11.10 3.22
N TYR A 392 -4.90 -11.28 4.54
CA TYR A 392 -4.71 -10.23 5.52
C TYR A 392 -3.30 -9.62 5.45
N ALA A 393 -2.26 -10.44 5.39
CA ALA A 393 -0.88 -9.98 5.31
C ALA A 393 -0.53 -9.31 3.98
N GLU A 394 -1.13 -9.73 2.86
CA GLU A 394 -1.03 -9.03 1.57
C GLU A 394 -1.64 -7.62 1.65
N ASP A 395 -2.84 -7.51 2.21
CA ASP A 395 -3.62 -6.27 2.21
C ASP A 395 -3.08 -5.25 3.23
N HIS A 396 -2.65 -5.70 4.41
CA HIS A 396 -2.22 -4.85 5.52
C HIS A 396 -0.70 -4.68 5.63
N LEU A 397 0.11 -5.22 4.70
CA LEU A 397 1.59 -5.19 4.80
C LEU A 397 2.17 -3.80 5.04
N ARG A 398 1.57 -2.77 4.42
CA ARG A 398 1.98 -1.37 4.57
C ARG A 398 1.83 -0.90 6.02
N GLU A 399 0.68 -1.20 6.60
CA GLU A 399 0.31 -0.82 7.96
C GLU A 399 1.08 -1.58 9.03
N ILE A 400 1.36 -2.86 8.78
CA ILE A 400 2.22 -3.70 9.60
C ILE A 400 3.66 -3.15 9.58
N ALA A 401 4.23 -2.89 8.40
CA ALA A 401 5.56 -2.31 8.28
C ALA A 401 5.66 -0.93 8.95
N ASP A 402 4.63 -0.11 8.83
CA ASP A 402 4.58 1.24 9.41
C ASP A 402 4.45 1.27 10.94
N ARG A 403 3.98 0.18 11.57
CA ARG A 403 3.91 -0.02 13.04
C ARG A 403 5.07 -0.85 13.61
N ALA A 404 5.58 -1.82 12.85
CA ALA A 404 6.63 -2.74 13.30
C ALA A 404 8.07 -2.28 13.02
N LEU A 405 8.28 -1.27 12.15
CA LEU A 405 9.61 -0.83 11.74
C LEU A 405 9.82 0.69 11.89
N PRO A 406 11.04 1.15 12.22
CA PRO A 406 11.47 2.53 12.01
C PRO A 406 11.25 2.97 10.55
N TYR A 407 10.98 4.26 10.35
CA TYR A 407 10.54 4.81 9.06
C TYR A 407 11.47 4.50 7.88
N GLU A 408 12.79 4.50 8.09
CA GLU A 408 13.79 4.20 7.05
C GLU A 408 13.72 2.73 6.62
N LEU A 409 13.39 1.81 7.53
CA LEU A 409 13.24 0.39 7.25
C LEU A 409 11.85 0.10 6.65
N ALA A 410 10.80 0.67 7.25
CA ALA A 410 9.43 0.60 6.74
C ALA A 410 9.33 1.14 5.30
N THR A 411 10.05 2.21 4.98
CA THR A 411 10.07 2.77 3.61
C THR A 411 10.76 1.85 2.61
N GLN A 412 11.85 1.18 2.98
CA GLN A 412 12.50 0.19 2.10
C GLN A 412 11.59 -1.01 1.82
N VAL A 413 10.91 -1.55 2.85
CA VAL A 413 9.92 -2.64 2.71
C VAL A 413 8.72 -2.22 1.85
N ARG A 414 8.19 -1.00 2.06
CA ARG A 414 7.04 -0.48 1.30
C ARG A 414 7.35 -0.19 -0.17
N GLN A 415 8.57 0.29 -0.47
CA GLN A 415 9.01 0.64 -1.83
C GLN A 415 9.56 -0.55 -2.63
N ALA A 416 9.90 -1.65 -1.96
CA ALA A 416 10.30 -2.89 -2.61
C ALA A 416 9.18 -3.46 -3.50
N GLN A 417 9.57 -4.14 -4.58
CA GLN A 417 8.63 -4.84 -5.45
C GLN A 417 7.84 -5.88 -4.62
N PRO A 418 6.50 -5.91 -4.69
CA PRO A 418 5.72 -6.92 -3.98
C PRO A 418 6.03 -8.32 -4.51
N PRO A 419 5.99 -9.36 -3.65
CA PRO A 419 6.00 -10.75 -4.10
C PRO A 419 4.76 -11.01 -4.97
N LEU A 420 4.77 -12.13 -5.71
CA LEU A 420 3.58 -12.54 -6.46
C LEU A 420 2.46 -12.88 -5.45
N PRO A 421 1.27 -12.26 -5.55
CA PRO A 421 0.18 -12.54 -4.64
C PRO A 421 -0.30 -13.98 -4.81
N ASP A 422 -0.80 -14.58 -3.74
CA ASP A 422 -1.35 -15.92 -3.79
C ASP A 422 -2.58 -15.97 -4.72
N GLN A 423 -2.60 -16.98 -5.58
CA GLN A 423 -3.67 -17.22 -6.54
C GLN A 423 -4.54 -18.43 -6.16
N ARG A 424 -4.22 -19.12 -5.06
CA ARG A 424 -4.86 -20.40 -4.70
C ARG A 424 -5.92 -20.27 -3.62
N LEU A 425 -5.63 -19.57 -2.52
CA LEU A 425 -6.44 -19.58 -1.29
C LEU A 425 -6.83 -18.16 -0.85
N ALA A 426 -5.88 -17.22 -0.81
CA ALA A 426 -6.12 -15.84 -0.42
C ALA A 426 -7.24 -15.14 -1.22
N PRO A 427 -7.40 -15.36 -2.55
CA PRO A 427 -8.51 -14.78 -3.31
C PRO A 427 -9.88 -15.29 -2.87
N ALA A 428 -9.98 -16.50 -2.30
CA ALA A 428 -11.24 -17.05 -1.81
C ALA A 428 -11.66 -16.40 -0.49
N ALA A 429 -10.74 -16.27 0.48
CA ALA A 429 -11.03 -15.58 1.74
C ALA A 429 -11.38 -14.09 1.52
N ARG A 430 -10.60 -13.38 0.70
CA ARG A 430 -10.85 -11.97 0.36
C ARG A 430 -12.21 -11.78 -0.34
N ALA A 431 -12.58 -12.68 -1.25
CA ALA A 431 -13.86 -12.60 -1.95
C ALA A 431 -15.07 -13.03 -1.09
N PHE A 432 -14.87 -13.94 -0.12
CA PHE A 432 -15.88 -14.29 0.88
C PHE A 432 -16.15 -13.10 1.81
N ALA A 433 -15.10 -12.51 2.39
CA ALA A 433 -15.19 -11.35 3.27
C ALA A 433 -15.86 -10.15 2.55
N ALA A 434 -15.45 -9.84 1.32
CA ALA A 434 -16.03 -8.73 0.56
C ALA A 434 -17.54 -8.87 0.27
N VAL A 435 -18.08 -10.10 0.18
CA VAL A 435 -19.53 -10.32 0.05
C VAL A 435 -20.25 -10.05 1.37
N VAL A 436 -19.61 -10.32 2.51
CA VAL A 436 -20.16 -10.02 3.84
C VAL A 436 -20.08 -8.52 4.12
N ASP A 437 -18.96 -7.86 3.78
CA ASP A 437 -18.80 -6.40 3.89
C ASP A 437 -19.89 -5.64 3.10
N ASP A 438 -20.17 -6.05 1.86
CA ASP A 438 -21.20 -5.44 0.99
C ASP A 438 -22.62 -5.57 1.57
N VAL A 439 -22.94 -6.72 2.18
CA VAL A 439 -24.26 -6.96 2.81
C VAL A 439 -24.38 -6.28 4.18
N ALA A 440 -23.29 -6.21 4.95
CA ALA A 440 -23.24 -5.56 6.25
C ALA A 440 -23.10 -4.02 6.16
N GLY A 441 -22.72 -3.48 4.99
CA GLY A 441 -22.44 -2.07 4.80
C GLY A 441 -21.16 -1.61 5.50
N LEU A 442 -20.18 -2.51 5.62
CA LEU A 442 -18.86 -2.25 6.22
C LEU A 442 -17.87 -1.68 5.18
N GLU A 443 -16.73 -1.19 5.65
CA GLU A 443 -15.61 -0.82 4.78
C GLU A 443 -14.95 -2.09 4.18
N GLU A 444 -14.43 -1.99 2.95
CA GLU A 444 -13.84 -3.14 2.24
C GLU A 444 -12.66 -3.74 3.01
N GLY A 445 -12.77 -5.01 3.39
CA GLY A 445 -11.73 -5.75 4.11
C GLY A 445 -11.89 -5.76 5.64
N GLU A 446 -12.89 -5.08 6.19
CA GLU A 446 -13.17 -5.08 7.63
C GLU A 446 -13.55 -6.48 8.15
N THR A 447 -14.40 -7.22 7.43
CA THR A 447 -14.68 -8.62 7.77
C THR A 447 -13.39 -9.45 7.73
N LEU A 448 -12.52 -9.28 6.73
CA LEU A 448 -11.26 -10.05 6.62
C LEU A 448 -10.33 -9.78 7.81
N ARG A 449 -10.26 -8.53 8.28
CA ARG A 449 -9.52 -8.12 9.48
C ARG A 449 -10.07 -8.82 10.73
N ARG A 450 -11.38 -8.84 10.94
CA ARG A 450 -12.02 -9.55 12.06
C ARG A 450 -11.81 -11.07 11.97
N MET A 451 -11.96 -11.68 10.79
CA MET A 451 -11.68 -13.10 10.56
C MET A 451 -10.26 -13.50 10.97
N ALA A 452 -9.27 -12.61 10.78
CA ALA A 452 -7.89 -12.86 11.20
C ALA A 452 -7.71 -12.83 12.73
N GLY A 453 -8.57 -12.14 13.48
CA GLY A 453 -8.49 -12.03 14.94
C GLY A 453 -9.08 -13.21 15.73
N GLU A 454 -10.02 -13.97 15.16
CA GLU A 454 -10.82 -14.95 15.93
C GLU A 454 -10.09 -16.26 16.31
N GLY A 455 -8.98 -16.57 15.64
CA GLY A 455 -8.30 -17.86 15.76
C GLY A 455 -8.97 -18.99 14.98
N ARG A 456 -8.23 -20.10 14.85
CA ARG A 456 -8.42 -21.15 13.82
C ARG A 456 -9.83 -21.70 13.60
N VAL A 457 -10.60 -21.95 14.66
CA VAL A 457 -11.95 -22.56 14.60
C VAL A 457 -13.06 -21.52 14.41
N LEU A 458 -12.75 -20.24 14.60
CA LEU A 458 -13.73 -19.16 14.72
C LEU A 458 -13.61 -18.11 13.61
N MET A 459 -12.62 -18.22 12.71
CA MET A 459 -12.40 -17.25 11.61
C MET A 459 -13.65 -16.98 10.78
N THR A 460 -14.38 -18.01 10.34
CA THR A 460 -15.64 -17.88 9.60
C THR A 460 -16.81 -17.44 10.48
N GLN A 461 -16.70 -17.55 11.81
CA GLN A 461 -17.75 -17.15 12.73
C GLN A 461 -17.86 -15.63 12.84
N ALA A 462 -16.77 -14.87 12.85
CA ALA A 462 -16.85 -13.40 12.79
C ALA A 462 -17.70 -12.94 11.60
N ALA A 463 -17.43 -13.48 10.40
CA ALA A 463 -18.21 -13.19 9.20
C ALA A 463 -19.69 -13.64 9.31
N ALA A 464 -19.96 -14.76 9.99
CA ALA A 464 -21.33 -15.24 10.22
C ALA A 464 -22.11 -14.38 11.23
N ASP A 465 -21.44 -13.92 12.30
CA ASP A 465 -22.05 -13.13 13.38
C ASP A 465 -22.38 -11.70 12.88
N GLU A 466 -21.53 -11.08 12.06
CA GLU A 466 -21.87 -9.83 11.33
C GLU A 466 -23.08 -10.02 10.42
N LEU A 467 -23.08 -11.10 9.64
CA LEU A 467 -24.10 -11.35 8.63
C LEU A 467 -25.50 -11.58 9.23
N VAL A 468 -25.61 -12.32 10.34
CA VAL A 468 -26.90 -12.51 11.02
C VAL A 468 -27.41 -11.24 11.71
N GLU A 469 -26.51 -10.33 12.09
CA GLU A 469 -26.91 -8.99 12.56
C GLU A 469 -27.40 -8.12 11.39
N ALA A 470 -26.62 -8.00 10.32
CA ALA A 470 -26.90 -7.18 9.15
C ALA A 470 -28.23 -7.55 8.45
N VAL A 471 -28.45 -8.85 8.21
CA VAL A 471 -29.67 -9.36 7.56
C VAL A 471 -30.89 -9.31 8.50
N GLY A 472 -30.70 -8.97 9.78
CA GLY A 472 -31.78 -8.77 10.74
C GLY A 472 -32.37 -10.06 11.31
N VAL A 473 -31.59 -11.14 11.38
CA VAL A 473 -32.02 -12.41 11.99
C VAL A 473 -32.44 -12.15 13.45
N PRO A 474 -33.61 -12.66 13.89
CA PRO A 474 -34.10 -12.43 15.25
C PRO A 474 -33.08 -12.84 16.33
N ASN A 475 -32.89 -12.02 17.36
CA ASN A 475 -31.86 -12.23 18.41
C ASN A 475 -31.87 -13.61 19.08
N ILE A 476 -33.02 -14.30 19.11
CA ILE A 476 -33.17 -15.66 19.67
C ILE A 476 -32.65 -16.73 18.70
N GLU A 477 -32.73 -16.49 17.39
CA GLU A 477 -32.24 -17.39 16.33
C GLU A 477 -30.75 -17.14 16.01
N ARG A 478 -30.24 -15.91 16.20
CA ARG A 478 -28.85 -15.53 15.84
C ARG A 478 -27.77 -16.56 16.25
N PRO A 479 -27.73 -17.11 17.48
CA PRO A 479 -26.70 -18.10 17.86
C PRO A 479 -26.80 -19.42 17.08
N TYR A 480 -28.00 -19.80 16.64
CA TYR A 480 -28.21 -21.00 15.81
C TYR A 480 -27.90 -20.71 14.34
N ALA A 481 -28.33 -19.54 13.84
CA ALA A 481 -28.09 -19.10 12.47
C ALA A 481 -26.60 -18.90 12.19
N GLY A 482 -25.91 -18.13 13.04
CA GLY A 482 -24.46 -17.91 12.96
C GLY A 482 -23.70 -19.23 13.03
N ARG A 483 -24.12 -20.15 13.92
CA ARG A 483 -23.56 -21.50 13.97
C ARG A 483 -23.68 -22.24 12.63
N MET A 484 -24.88 -22.34 12.06
CA MET A 484 -25.12 -23.08 10.81
C MET A 484 -24.37 -22.47 9.62
N ILE A 485 -24.31 -21.14 9.53
CA ILE A 485 -23.57 -20.41 8.49
C ILE A 485 -22.07 -20.66 8.61
N THR A 486 -21.52 -20.59 9.82
CA THR A 486 -20.11 -20.91 10.10
C THR A 486 -19.79 -22.35 9.65
N ASP A 487 -20.61 -23.32 10.07
CA ASP A 487 -20.39 -24.74 9.76
C ASP A 487 -20.43 -25.00 8.23
N GLU A 488 -21.31 -24.33 7.48
CA GLU A 488 -21.35 -24.40 6.00
C GLU A 488 -20.12 -23.76 5.36
N ALA A 489 -19.72 -22.57 5.82
CA ALA A 489 -18.54 -21.86 5.30
C ALA A 489 -17.26 -22.68 5.53
N ASP A 490 -17.07 -23.23 6.74
CA ASP A 490 -15.95 -24.11 7.08
C ASP A 490 -15.87 -25.32 6.15
N ARG A 491 -17.02 -25.96 5.88
CA ARG A 491 -17.09 -27.14 4.98
C ARG A 491 -16.64 -26.79 3.55
N ARG A 492 -16.98 -25.59 3.08
CA ARG A 492 -16.56 -25.10 1.76
C ARG A 492 -15.08 -24.76 1.71
N PHE A 493 -14.54 -24.11 2.74
CA PHE A 493 -13.10 -23.87 2.82
C PHE A 493 -12.27 -25.15 3.03
N GLU A 494 -12.82 -26.18 3.69
CA GLU A 494 -12.22 -27.53 3.73
C GLU A 494 -12.17 -28.16 2.32
N ALA A 495 -13.26 -28.06 1.55
CA ALA A 495 -13.37 -28.62 0.20
C ALA A 495 -12.54 -27.86 -0.87
N LEU A 496 -12.34 -26.55 -0.69
CA LEU A 496 -11.68 -25.62 -1.62
C LEU A 496 -10.45 -26.21 -2.34
N PRO A 497 -9.45 -26.85 -1.69
CA PRO A 497 -8.26 -27.35 -2.39
C PRO A 497 -8.54 -28.46 -3.43
N THR A 498 -9.69 -29.11 -3.33
CA THR A 498 -10.16 -30.17 -4.24
C THR A 498 -11.09 -29.64 -5.34
N GLU A 499 -11.82 -28.55 -5.06
CA GLU A 499 -12.80 -27.96 -5.99
C GLU A 499 -12.21 -26.88 -6.91
N LEU A 500 -10.99 -26.39 -6.61
CA LEU A 500 -10.24 -25.49 -7.48
C LEU A 500 -9.84 -26.14 -8.82
N GLY A 501 -10.49 -25.69 -9.89
CA GLY A 501 -10.08 -25.98 -11.27
C GLY A 501 -8.78 -25.27 -11.69
N THR A 502 -8.38 -25.44 -12.95
CA THR A 502 -7.17 -24.80 -13.51
C THR A 502 -7.38 -23.35 -13.95
N GLU A 503 -8.54 -22.74 -13.66
CA GLU A 503 -8.88 -21.38 -14.07
C GLU A 503 -8.29 -20.33 -13.12
N ARG A 504 -7.79 -19.23 -13.67
CA ARG A 504 -7.05 -18.21 -12.92
C ARG A 504 -7.87 -17.51 -11.82
N ASP A 505 -9.19 -17.40 -12.02
CA ASP A 505 -10.10 -16.73 -11.08
C ASP A 505 -10.93 -17.72 -10.23
N ALA A 506 -10.65 -19.03 -10.31
CA ALA A 506 -11.47 -20.07 -9.66
C ALA A 506 -11.59 -19.85 -8.14
N ALA A 507 -10.49 -19.54 -7.45
CA ALA A 507 -10.50 -19.27 -6.01
C ALA A 507 -11.38 -18.07 -5.64
N ARG A 508 -11.28 -16.99 -6.41
CA ARG A 508 -12.10 -15.79 -6.20
C ARG A 508 -13.59 -16.10 -6.41
N GLN A 509 -13.93 -16.80 -7.48
CA GLN A 509 -15.32 -17.19 -7.77
C GLN A 509 -15.88 -18.07 -6.65
N TYR A 510 -15.10 -19.04 -6.17
CA TYR A 510 -15.47 -19.92 -5.06
C TYR A 510 -15.74 -19.16 -3.75
N GLY A 511 -14.91 -18.14 -3.45
CA GLY A 511 -15.13 -17.24 -2.32
C GLY A 511 -16.45 -16.47 -2.44
N VAL A 512 -16.75 -15.92 -3.63
CA VAL A 512 -18.03 -15.23 -3.91
C VAL A 512 -19.22 -16.19 -3.75
N GLU A 513 -19.12 -17.43 -4.25
CA GLU A 513 -20.19 -18.43 -4.12
C GLU A 513 -20.40 -18.90 -2.68
N THR A 514 -19.32 -18.99 -1.90
CA THR A 514 -19.36 -19.29 -0.46
C THR A 514 -20.02 -18.14 0.31
N GLY A 515 -19.67 -16.88 0.01
CA GLY A 515 -20.31 -15.71 0.61
C GLY A 515 -21.79 -15.64 0.29
N LYS A 516 -22.17 -15.84 -0.98
CA LYS A 516 -23.59 -15.87 -1.39
C LYS A 516 -24.38 -17.00 -0.73
N ALA A 517 -23.77 -18.17 -0.51
CA ALA A 517 -24.42 -19.25 0.23
C ALA A 517 -24.71 -18.85 1.70
N ALA A 518 -23.73 -18.23 2.36
CA ALA A 518 -23.92 -17.67 3.71
C ALA A 518 -25.05 -16.63 3.75
N VAL A 519 -25.08 -15.69 2.79
CA VAL A 519 -26.13 -14.65 2.68
C VAL A 519 -27.51 -15.28 2.53
N MET A 520 -27.69 -16.22 1.59
CA MET A 520 -28.98 -16.91 1.38
C MET A 520 -29.44 -17.68 2.63
N MET A 521 -28.52 -18.25 3.43
CA MET A 521 -28.86 -18.88 4.70
C MET A 521 -29.33 -17.85 5.73
N ALA A 522 -28.62 -16.73 5.87
CA ALA A 522 -29.01 -15.65 6.78
C ALA A 522 -30.38 -15.06 6.41
N GLU A 523 -30.65 -14.84 5.12
CA GLU A 523 -31.96 -14.40 4.60
C GLU A 523 -33.06 -15.41 4.95
N SER A 524 -32.82 -16.70 4.69
CA SER A 524 -33.77 -17.78 5.01
C SER A 524 -34.10 -17.84 6.51
N TYR A 525 -33.11 -17.63 7.38
CA TYR A 525 -33.30 -17.61 8.83
C TYR A 525 -33.95 -16.34 9.37
N ALA A 526 -33.87 -15.21 8.63
CA ALA A 526 -34.61 -14.00 8.93
C ALA A 526 -36.09 -14.11 8.48
N GLU A 527 -36.35 -14.75 7.32
CA GLU A 527 -37.70 -14.97 6.78
C GLU A 527 -38.49 -16.04 7.56
N GLU A 528 -37.85 -17.13 8.00
CA GLU A 528 -38.49 -18.22 8.75
C GLU A 528 -37.93 -18.40 10.18
N PRO A 529 -38.38 -17.58 11.17
CA PRO A 529 -37.99 -17.74 12.57
C PRO A 529 -38.28 -19.15 13.12
N GLY A 530 -37.24 -19.76 13.71
CA GLY A 530 -37.27 -21.13 14.22
C GLY A 530 -36.77 -22.18 13.22
N LEU A 531 -36.41 -21.80 11.98
CA LEU A 531 -35.73 -22.68 11.03
C LEU A 531 -34.30 -23.00 11.50
N ALA A 532 -33.51 -21.99 11.82
CA ALA A 532 -32.13 -22.16 12.30
C ALA A 532 -32.05 -23.02 13.56
N GLN A 533 -32.93 -22.79 14.54
CA GLN A 533 -33.01 -23.64 15.73
C GLN A 533 -33.36 -25.10 15.38
N ARG A 534 -34.28 -25.36 14.43
CA ARG A 534 -34.62 -26.73 14.01
C ARG A 534 -33.45 -27.41 13.31
N GLU A 535 -32.78 -26.73 12.38
CA GLU A 535 -31.64 -27.28 11.64
C GLU A 535 -30.45 -27.55 12.55
N SER A 536 -30.11 -26.63 13.46
CA SER A 536 -29.08 -26.86 14.49
C SER A 536 -29.43 -28.07 15.37
N LEU A 537 -30.70 -28.25 15.76
CA LEU A 537 -31.14 -29.42 16.54
C LEU A 537 -31.19 -30.72 15.72
N MET A 538 -31.34 -30.66 14.40
CA MET A 538 -31.20 -31.82 13.51
C MET A 538 -29.72 -32.21 13.40
N ALA A 539 -28.84 -31.24 13.14
CA ALA A 539 -27.39 -31.45 13.11
C ALA A 539 -26.88 -32.08 14.41
N ASP A 540 -27.29 -31.56 15.58
CA ASP A 540 -26.92 -32.13 16.89
C ASP A 540 -27.41 -33.58 17.10
N ARG A 541 -28.44 -34.03 16.39
CA ARG A 541 -28.97 -35.41 16.45
C ARG A 541 -28.32 -36.37 15.46
N GLU A 542 -27.83 -35.86 14.33
CA GLU A 542 -27.15 -36.65 13.30
C GLU A 542 -25.66 -36.88 13.60
N VAL A 543 -25.07 -36.09 14.51
CA VAL A 543 -23.63 -36.11 14.79
C VAL A 543 -23.19 -37.36 15.56
N ALA A 544 -22.81 -38.38 14.78
CA ALA A 544 -21.60 -39.16 15.03
C ALA A 544 -20.39 -38.50 14.34
N ALA A 545 -19.95 -37.37 14.92
CA ALA A 545 -18.62 -36.74 14.83
C ALA A 545 -18.13 -35.89 13.60
N PRO A 546 -18.78 -35.73 12.43
CA PRO A 546 -18.08 -35.11 11.28
C PRO A 546 -17.76 -33.62 11.41
N MET A 547 -18.75 -32.79 11.77
CA MET A 547 -18.66 -31.33 11.65
C MET A 547 -18.36 -30.56 12.94
N ALA A 548 -18.16 -31.25 14.06
CA ALA A 548 -17.90 -30.60 15.35
C ALA A 548 -16.70 -29.63 15.26
N ARG A 549 -16.87 -28.42 15.80
CA ARG A 549 -15.82 -27.39 15.93
C ARG A 549 -14.90 -27.61 17.14
N PHE A 550 -15.37 -28.33 18.14
CA PHE A 550 -14.62 -28.70 19.33
C PHE A 550 -14.77 -30.20 19.60
N ALA A 551 -13.79 -30.79 20.30
CA ALA A 551 -13.91 -32.15 20.82
C ALA A 551 -15.21 -32.33 21.65
N SER A 552 -15.83 -33.51 21.54
CA SER A 552 -17.10 -33.79 22.24
C SER A 552 -16.99 -33.57 23.75
N GLY A 553 -17.85 -32.70 24.29
CA GLY A 553 -17.85 -32.31 25.71
C GLY A 553 -16.88 -31.18 26.09
N HIS A 554 -16.15 -30.60 25.13
CA HIS A 554 -15.15 -29.55 25.35
C HIS A 554 -15.50 -28.17 24.75
N ASP A 555 -16.74 -27.97 24.34
CA ASP A 555 -17.24 -26.66 23.88
C ASP A 555 -17.13 -25.59 25.01
N PRO A 556 -16.37 -24.49 24.77
CA PRO A 556 -16.25 -23.40 25.73
C PRO A 556 -17.59 -22.72 26.07
N ALA A 557 -18.52 -22.63 25.12
CA ALA A 557 -19.84 -22.03 25.32
C ALA A 557 -20.71 -22.85 26.29
N LEU A 558 -20.56 -24.19 26.28
CA LEU A 558 -21.26 -25.11 27.17
C LEU A 558 -20.62 -25.25 28.56
N THR A 559 -19.38 -24.77 28.74
CA THR A 559 -18.61 -24.92 29.98
C THR A 559 -18.45 -23.63 30.80
N ARG A 560 -18.97 -22.49 30.32
CA ARG A 560 -19.06 -21.25 31.12
C ARG A 560 -19.85 -21.51 32.42
N PRO A 561 -19.26 -21.30 33.61
CA PRO A 561 -20.04 -21.25 34.85
C PRO A 561 -21.10 -20.15 34.70
N ARG A 562 -22.36 -20.44 35.06
CA ARG A 562 -23.41 -19.41 35.11
C ARG A 562 -22.88 -18.22 35.91
N ALA A 563 -22.77 -17.07 35.25
CA ALA A 563 -22.35 -15.84 35.90
C ALA A 563 -23.24 -15.62 37.13
N GLN A 564 -22.63 -15.54 38.32
CA GLN A 564 -23.30 -14.99 39.48
C GLN A 564 -23.75 -13.56 39.12
N PRO A 565 -24.94 -13.13 39.55
CA PRO A 565 -25.40 -11.77 39.27
C PRO A 565 -24.33 -10.79 39.76
N ARG A 566 -23.88 -9.90 38.87
CA ARG A 566 -22.92 -8.86 39.23
C ARG A 566 -23.54 -8.01 40.34
N ASP A 567 -22.95 -8.06 41.54
CA ASP A 567 -23.28 -7.10 42.58
C ASP A 567 -23.07 -5.68 42.04
N SER A 568 -23.99 -4.79 42.41
CA SER A 568 -24.06 -3.41 41.90
C SER A 568 -22.73 -2.67 42.10
N ALA A 569 -22.29 -1.98 41.05
CA ALA A 569 -21.00 -1.28 41.01
C ALA A 569 -20.78 -0.35 42.21
N PRO A 570 -19.57 -0.34 42.81
CA PRO A 570 -19.26 0.58 43.90
C PRO A 570 -19.21 2.02 43.38
N THR A 571 -20.05 2.88 43.96
CA THR A 571 -20.08 4.32 43.68
C THR A 571 -18.72 4.98 43.92
N ALA A 572 -18.27 5.78 42.97
CA ALA A 572 -17.02 6.54 43.07
C ALA A 572 -17.01 7.49 44.28
N ASN A 573 -16.14 7.22 45.26
CA ASN A 573 -15.87 8.12 46.37
C ASN A 573 -14.46 8.70 46.28
N ARG A 574 -14.44 9.99 45.96
CA ARG A 574 -13.32 10.95 45.94
C ARG A 574 -12.54 10.96 47.26
N PRO A 575 -11.20 10.84 47.27
CA PRO A 575 -10.40 11.16 48.44
C PRO A 575 -10.13 12.68 48.48
N THR A 576 -10.90 13.42 49.28
CA THR A 576 -10.48 14.75 49.75
C THR A 576 -9.45 14.61 50.87
N SER A 577 -8.38 15.37 50.77
CA SER A 577 -7.27 15.43 51.73
C SER A 577 -7.74 15.85 53.14
N GLY A 578 -7.14 15.22 54.17
CA GLY A 578 -7.31 15.54 55.60
C GLY A 578 -6.07 15.09 56.39
N PRO A 579 -5.74 15.72 57.53
CA PRO A 579 -4.34 15.97 57.88
C PRO A 579 -3.69 15.04 58.93
N ASP A 580 -2.37 15.24 59.07
CA ASP A 580 -1.49 14.86 60.19
C ASP A 580 -2.17 14.52 61.53
N GLN A 581 -1.76 13.38 62.12
CA GLN A 581 -1.10 13.37 63.45
C GLN A 581 -0.57 11.98 63.88
N ASN A 582 0.40 12.01 64.80
CA ASN A 582 0.87 10.91 65.66
C ASN A 582 1.85 9.88 65.08
N ARG A 583 3.09 10.35 64.89
CA ARG A 583 4.29 9.56 65.21
C ARG A 583 4.50 9.58 66.73
N PRO A 584 5.01 8.49 67.34
CA PRO A 584 6.10 8.68 68.30
C PRO A 584 7.28 7.71 68.09
N THR A 585 8.46 8.32 67.95
CA THR A 585 9.79 7.93 68.46
C THR A 585 10.09 6.46 68.83
N LEU A 586 11.16 5.92 68.23
CA LEU A 586 12.44 5.46 68.85
C LEU A 586 13.29 4.83 67.71
N GLY A 587 14.62 4.93 67.65
CA GLY A 587 15.54 5.63 68.54
C GLY A 587 16.96 5.03 68.54
N ARG A 588 17.70 5.14 67.44
CA ARG A 588 19.19 5.18 67.40
C ARG A 588 19.70 5.60 66.03
#